data_AF-A0A920VWJ6-F1
#
_entry.id   AF-A0A920VWJ6-F1
#
_cell.length_a   1.000
_cell.length_b   1.000
_cell.length_c   1.000
_cell.angle_alpha   90.00
_cell.angle_beta   90.00
_cell.angle_gamma   90.00
#
_symmetry.space_group_name_H-M   'P 1'
#
loop_
_entity.id
_entity.type
_entity.pdbx_description
1 polymer ?
#
loop_
_entity_poly.entity_id
_entity_poly.type
_entity_poly.pdbx_seq_one_letter_code
_entity_poly.pdbx_strand_id
1 'polypeptide(L)'
;MEGVFFPALIGEGVTDYNLSTFYIDKYEVTNKAFKEFVDAKGYELFQYWTDMEFILDGESLSWEEARELMIDSTGKYGPSNWELGSYKDGEENLPVTGISWYEAQAYARFKGNILPPMYHWAKAAFPPTEIAAPISPILLKKSNFSTKSINDVGESGIGAHGTYDMAGNVSEWSWNIFGGRGLTLGGNYSDPAYSASSATPSPRFIRSDSIGFRTVRLLNPRDMNPFGDPINRPSPKPPEFYKPFTDEEFELYSRNFEVGYKKLNAKTIYVNESHPVWIKERIQIDVGYNNEVMDILIFRPKVAFNKIESVLLYPGANYYRTPPDIDDVNPGEYGLDFIIKSGRALIWPAYKGSMNRITDMNISFPSTQDHFRLFRQLLSNWTVDTARTIDYLQSRNDFDQENIFYVGMSYGGLFTPHVLLFEKRFKAAVLYVGGAYTAIPPMSDGKNHLPRLDLPILMLNGQQDYLVPPAAPNAMYASIGTPEEDKRLVFYDSGHWPLPRNQMKKETLSWIDKYSEK
;
A
#
# COMPACT_ATOMS: atom_id res chain seq x y z
N MET A 1 1.16 27.55 -12.30
CA MET A 1 2.08 27.13 -11.21
C MET A 1 3.50 27.07 -11.75
N GLU A 2 4.52 27.36 -10.94
CA GLU A 2 5.95 27.30 -11.31
C GLU A 2 6.84 27.08 -10.07
N GLY A 3 8.14 26.84 -10.29
CA GLY A 3 9.21 26.91 -9.29
C GLY A 3 9.66 25.58 -8.69
N VAL A 4 10.61 25.67 -7.74
CA VAL A 4 11.25 24.52 -7.06
C VAL A 4 10.22 23.66 -6.33
N PHE A 5 10.37 22.34 -6.44
CA PHE A 5 9.47 21.33 -5.90
C PHE A 5 10.25 20.10 -5.46
N PHE A 6 9.94 19.59 -4.27
CA PHE A 6 10.48 18.34 -3.74
C PHE A 6 9.36 17.30 -3.67
N PRO A 7 9.29 16.36 -4.62
CA PRO A 7 8.23 15.35 -4.68
C PRO A 7 8.40 14.27 -3.60
N ALA A 8 7.53 14.30 -2.58
CA ALA A 8 7.41 13.20 -1.61
C ALA A 8 6.99 11.86 -2.27
N LEU A 9 6.20 11.95 -3.35
CA LEU A 9 5.60 10.85 -4.10
C LEU A 9 6.61 9.87 -4.74
N ILE A 10 7.85 10.31 -4.97
CA ILE A 10 8.83 9.51 -5.73
C ILE A 10 9.86 8.80 -4.84
N GLY A 11 9.81 8.98 -3.51
CA GLY A 11 10.78 8.37 -2.60
C GLY A 11 12.19 8.99 -2.65
N GLU A 12 12.36 10.10 -3.38
CA GLU A 12 13.59 10.88 -3.47
C GLU A 12 13.43 12.23 -2.76
N GLY A 13 12.98 12.19 -1.49
CA GLY A 13 12.55 13.37 -0.70
C GLY A 13 13.61 14.43 -0.38
N VAL A 14 14.73 14.46 -1.12
CA VAL A 14 15.80 15.46 -1.02
C VAL A 14 16.18 16.08 -2.37
N THR A 15 15.68 15.54 -3.50
CA THR A 15 15.97 16.07 -4.83
C THR A 15 14.98 17.18 -5.18
N ASP A 16 15.47 18.36 -5.51
CA ASP A 16 14.65 19.44 -6.05
C ASP A 16 14.46 19.34 -7.57
N TYR A 17 13.24 19.61 -8.01
CA TYR A 17 12.90 19.74 -9.42
C TYR A 17 12.36 21.15 -9.67
N ASN A 18 12.81 21.77 -10.74
CA ASN A 18 12.31 23.08 -11.15
C ASN A 18 11.27 22.91 -12.26
N LEU A 19 10.01 23.25 -11.97
CA LEU A 19 8.92 23.22 -12.95
C LEU A 19 8.73 24.60 -13.58
N SER A 20 8.83 24.68 -14.91
CA SER A 20 8.43 25.85 -15.69
C SER A 20 6.96 26.18 -15.46
N THR A 21 6.53 27.40 -15.81
CA THR A 21 5.14 27.82 -15.61
C THR A 21 4.16 26.97 -16.43
N PHE A 22 3.11 26.47 -15.78
CA PHE A 22 2.04 25.69 -16.42
C PHE A 22 0.65 26.03 -15.87
N TYR A 23 -0.38 25.72 -16.64
CA TYR A 23 -1.78 25.71 -16.19
C TYR A 23 -2.23 24.27 -15.99
N ILE A 24 -2.98 23.99 -14.93
CA ILE A 24 -3.65 22.71 -14.72
C ILE A 24 -5.13 22.97 -14.48
N ASP A 25 -5.98 22.03 -14.90
CA ASP A 25 -7.40 22.12 -14.63
C ASP A 25 -7.68 22.08 -13.13
N LYS A 26 -8.63 22.93 -12.72
CA LYS A 26 -9.08 23.03 -11.33
C LYS A 26 -9.73 21.73 -10.84
N TYR A 27 -10.37 21.01 -11.76
CA TYR A 27 -11.29 19.92 -11.51
C TYR A 27 -10.95 18.71 -12.40
N GLU A 28 -11.44 17.54 -12.00
CA GLU A 28 -11.52 16.35 -12.86
C GLU A 28 -12.40 16.64 -14.10
N VAL A 29 -12.16 15.92 -15.20
CA VAL A 29 -13.03 16.00 -16.38
C VAL A 29 -14.36 15.34 -16.06
N THR A 30 -15.47 16.03 -16.26
CA THR A 30 -16.81 15.47 -16.01
C THR A 30 -17.31 14.65 -17.20
N ASN A 31 -18.32 13.80 -16.96
CA ASN A 31 -19.04 13.10 -18.02
C ASN A 31 -19.56 14.06 -19.11
N LYS A 32 -20.13 15.21 -18.71
CA LYS A 32 -20.61 16.23 -19.64
C LYS A 32 -19.49 16.79 -20.51
N ALA A 33 -18.32 17.08 -19.94
CA ALA A 33 -17.19 17.59 -20.70
C ALA A 33 -16.63 16.53 -21.66
N PHE A 34 -16.52 15.27 -21.23
CA PHE A 34 -16.08 14.18 -22.10
C PHE A 34 -17.08 13.91 -23.24
N LYS A 35 -18.37 14.09 -23.00
CA LYS A 35 -19.41 13.96 -24.04
C LYS A 35 -19.19 14.92 -25.21
N GLU A 36 -18.64 16.12 -24.98
CA GLU A 36 -18.26 17.05 -26.05
C GLU A 36 -17.22 16.44 -27.01
N PHE A 37 -16.28 15.66 -26.49
CA PHE A 37 -15.28 14.94 -27.29
C PHE A 37 -15.92 13.81 -28.10
N VAL A 38 -16.84 13.06 -27.51
CA VAL A 38 -17.59 12.00 -28.22
C VAL A 38 -18.43 12.61 -29.35
N ASP A 39 -19.17 13.69 -29.07
CA ASP A 39 -20.03 14.38 -30.04
C ASP A 39 -19.24 15.06 -31.16
N ALA A 40 -18.01 15.48 -30.88
CA ALA A 40 -17.06 15.99 -31.87
C ALA A 40 -16.42 14.88 -32.71
N LYS A 41 -16.87 13.62 -32.60
CA LYS A 41 -16.31 12.45 -33.29
C LYS A 41 -14.85 12.20 -32.91
N GLY A 42 -14.52 12.41 -31.64
CA GLY A 42 -13.16 12.29 -31.13
C GLY A 42 -12.54 10.91 -31.33
N TYR A 43 -13.34 9.85 -31.29
CA TYR A 43 -12.89 8.48 -31.55
C TYR A 43 -12.59 8.22 -33.03
N GLU A 44 -13.24 8.93 -33.93
CA GLU A 44 -13.11 8.76 -35.38
C GLU A 44 -12.05 9.67 -36.01
N LEU A 45 -11.57 10.68 -35.28
CA LEU A 45 -10.58 11.64 -35.75
C LEU A 45 -9.16 11.26 -35.32
N PHE A 46 -8.43 10.56 -36.19
CA PHE A 46 -7.06 10.07 -35.94
C PHE A 46 -6.08 11.14 -35.43
N GLN A 47 -6.29 12.42 -35.75
CA GLN A 47 -5.45 13.53 -35.28
C GLN A 47 -5.30 13.58 -33.75
N TYR A 48 -6.28 13.08 -32.98
CA TYR A 48 -6.20 13.03 -31.51
C TYR A 48 -5.39 11.84 -31.00
N TRP A 49 -5.09 10.87 -31.87
CA TRP A 49 -4.47 9.58 -31.54
C TRP A 49 -3.06 9.43 -32.11
N THR A 50 -2.55 10.43 -32.82
CA THR A 50 -1.22 10.38 -33.47
C THR A 50 -0.09 10.09 -32.47
N ASP A 51 0.94 9.37 -32.89
CA ASP A 51 2.13 9.10 -32.06
C ASP A 51 1.85 8.29 -30.77
N MET A 52 0.66 7.70 -30.63
CA MET A 52 0.36 6.76 -29.55
C MET A 52 0.73 5.34 -29.96
N GLU A 53 1.52 4.67 -29.12
CA GLU A 53 1.79 3.24 -29.25
C GLU A 53 0.75 2.46 -28.44
N PHE A 54 -0.21 1.84 -29.12
CA PHE A 54 -1.23 1.00 -28.51
C PHE A 54 -0.65 -0.36 -28.15
N ILE A 55 -0.62 -0.69 -26.86
CA ILE A 55 -0.07 -1.95 -26.36
C ILE A 55 -1.08 -2.61 -25.44
N LEU A 56 -1.50 -3.82 -25.79
CA LEU A 56 -2.34 -4.69 -25.00
C LEU A 56 -1.57 -5.97 -24.70
N ASP A 57 -1.36 -6.26 -23.41
CA ASP A 57 -0.66 -7.47 -22.94
C ASP A 57 0.73 -7.73 -23.59
N GLY A 58 1.41 -6.65 -24.00
CA GLY A 58 2.73 -6.70 -24.63
C GLY A 58 2.71 -6.75 -26.16
N GLU A 59 1.54 -6.84 -26.77
CA GLU A 59 1.36 -6.82 -28.22
C GLU A 59 0.98 -5.41 -28.70
N SER A 60 1.54 -5.00 -29.83
CA SER A 60 1.22 -3.73 -30.47
C SER A 60 -0.05 -3.86 -31.29
N LEU A 61 -0.95 -2.87 -31.16
CA LEU A 61 -2.20 -2.78 -31.93
C LEU A 61 -2.15 -1.60 -32.90
N SER A 62 -2.86 -1.72 -34.02
CA SER A 62 -3.24 -0.58 -34.86
C SER A 62 -4.25 0.33 -34.15
N TRP A 63 -4.42 1.56 -34.65
CA TRP A 63 -5.42 2.47 -34.11
C TRP A 63 -6.84 1.92 -34.28
N GLU A 64 -7.12 1.27 -35.41
CA GLU A 64 -8.39 0.64 -35.69
C GLU A 64 -8.69 -0.47 -34.67
N GLU A 65 -7.74 -1.38 -34.45
CA GLU A 65 -7.88 -2.45 -33.44
C GLU A 65 -8.05 -1.88 -32.03
N ALA A 66 -7.26 -0.87 -31.66
CA ALA A 66 -7.36 -0.23 -30.35
C ALA A 66 -8.73 0.43 -30.13
N ARG A 67 -9.28 1.09 -31.15
CA ARG A 67 -10.56 1.79 -31.07
C ARG A 67 -11.74 0.83 -30.89
N GLU A 68 -11.70 -0.36 -31.48
CA GLU A 68 -12.73 -1.39 -31.28
C GLU A 68 -12.83 -1.87 -29.83
N LEU A 69 -11.78 -1.68 -29.02
CA LEU A 69 -11.79 -1.97 -27.58
C LEU A 69 -12.38 -0.83 -26.73
N MET A 70 -12.60 0.34 -27.33
CA MET A 70 -13.03 1.57 -26.65
C MET A 70 -14.52 1.85 -26.87
N ILE A 71 -15.33 0.81 -26.67
CA ILE A 71 -16.79 0.84 -26.81
C ILE A 71 -17.49 0.80 -25.45
N ASP A 72 -18.65 1.42 -25.38
CA ASP A 72 -19.55 1.39 -24.24
C ASP A 72 -20.27 0.05 -24.12
N SER A 73 -21.11 -0.09 -23.10
CA SER A 73 -21.86 -1.32 -22.83
C SER A 73 -22.84 -1.75 -23.94
N THR A 74 -23.11 -0.86 -24.91
CA THR A 74 -24.03 -1.06 -26.04
C THR A 74 -23.32 -1.17 -27.39
N GLY A 75 -21.98 -1.10 -27.40
CA GLY A 75 -21.16 -1.18 -28.61
C GLY A 75 -20.98 0.14 -29.36
N LYS A 76 -21.19 1.30 -28.71
CA LYS A 76 -20.86 2.63 -29.28
C LYS A 76 -19.54 3.12 -28.75
N TYR A 77 -18.79 3.91 -29.51
CA TYR A 77 -17.56 4.52 -28.98
C TYR A 77 -17.88 5.46 -27.81
N GLY A 78 -17.17 5.29 -26.70
CA GLY A 78 -17.43 6.00 -25.45
C GLY A 78 -17.06 5.15 -24.24
N PRO A 79 -17.02 5.74 -23.03
CA PRO A 79 -16.67 5.07 -21.78
C PRO A 79 -17.38 3.74 -21.55
N SER A 80 -16.71 2.76 -20.94
CA SER A 80 -17.22 1.39 -20.76
C SER A 80 -18.49 1.31 -19.91
N ASN A 81 -18.70 2.26 -19.01
CA ASN A 81 -19.86 2.35 -18.12
C ASN A 81 -21.02 3.17 -18.71
N TRP A 82 -20.87 3.72 -19.90
CA TRP A 82 -21.92 4.44 -20.62
C TRP A 82 -22.83 3.49 -21.39
N GLU A 83 -23.96 4.02 -21.87
CA GLU A 83 -24.89 3.32 -22.75
C GLU A 83 -25.34 4.23 -23.90
N LEU A 84 -25.49 3.65 -25.09
CA LEU A 84 -25.95 4.34 -26.29
C LEU A 84 -25.16 5.63 -26.62
N GLY A 85 -23.86 5.64 -26.30
CA GLY A 85 -22.94 6.76 -26.51
C GLY A 85 -23.06 7.89 -25.48
N SER A 86 -23.72 7.67 -24.34
CA SER A 86 -23.93 8.71 -23.31
C SER A 86 -23.86 8.16 -21.86
N TYR A 87 -23.55 9.06 -20.93
CA TYR A 87 -23.70 8.83 -19.49
C TYR A 87 -25.19 8.79 -19.10
N LYS A 88 -25.50 8.23 -17.91
CA LYS A 88 -26.87 8.15 -17.40
C LYS A 88 -27.36 9.52 -16.92
N ASP A 89 -28.67 9.73 -16.98
CA ASP A 89 -29.30 10.98 -16.52
C ASP A 89 -28.94 11.29 -15.05
N GLY A 90 -28.46 12.50 -14.79
CA GLY A 90 -28.05 12.95 -13.46
C GLY A 90 -26.57 12.70 -13.13
N GLU A 91 -25.81 12.06 -14.02
CA GLU A 91 -24.37 11.82 -13.84
C GLU A 91 -23.49 12.86 -14.56
N GLU A 92 -24.06 13.97 -15.07
CA GLU A 92 -23.33 14.98 -15.86
C GLU A 92 -22.12 15.59 -15.15
N ASN A 93 -22.18 15.72 -13.83
CA ASN A 93 -21.16 16.35 -13.00
C ASN A 93 -20.24 15.36 -12.30
N LEU A 94 -20.50 14.05 -12.44
CA LEU A 94 -19.57 13.02 -11.98
C LEU A 94 -18.31 13.05 -12.84
N PRO A 95 -17.14 12.69 -12.28
CA PRO A 95 -15.94 12.52 -13.07
C PRO A 95 -16.17 11.44 -14.12
N VAL A 96 -15.66 11.65 -15.34
CA VAL A 96 -15.67 10.59 -16.34
C VAL A 96 -14.72 9.47 -15.91
N THR A 97 -15.25 8.26 -15.86
CA THR A 97 -14.53 7.01 -15.57
C THR A 97 -14.79 6.00 -16.68
N GLY A 98 -14.31 4.76 -16.56
CA GLY A 98 -14.54 3.75 -17.60
C GLY A 98 -13.76 4.04 -18.90
N ILE A 99 -12.65 4.78 -18.80
CA ILE A 99 -11.80 5.13 -19.93
C ILE A 99 -10.36 4.66 -19.73
N SER A 100 -9.72 4.34 -20.84
CA SER A 100 -8.31 3.96 -20.91
C SER A 100 -7.38 5.18 -20.83
N TRP A 101 -6.10 4.91 -20.59
CA TRP A 101 -5.05 5.93 -20.64
C TRP A 101 -4.96 6.60 -22.03
N TYR A 102 -5.25 5.85 -23.09
CA TYR A 102 -5.28 6.36 -24.45
C TYR A 102 -6.46 7.33 -24.69
N GLU A 103 -7.66 6.98 -24.24
CA GLU A 103 -8.86 7.83 -24.32
C GLU A 103 -8.65 9.16 -23.57
N ALA A 104 -8.07 9.10 -22.37
CA ALA A 104 -7.76 10.29 -21.58
C ALA A 104 -6.76 11.22 -22.32
N GLN A 105 -5.73 10.68 -22.97
CA GLN A 105 -4.81 11.49 -23.78
C GLN A 105 -5.45 12.06 -25.04
N ALA A 106 -6.29 11.29 -25.73
CA ALA A 106 -6.99 11.75 -26.93
C ALA A 106 -7.91 12.94 -26.59
N TYR A 107 -8.64 12.85 -25.47
CA TYR A 107 -9.41 13.97 -24.95
C TYR A 107 -8.52 15.18 -24.59
N ALA A 108 -7.40 14.96 -23.90
CA ALA A 108 -6.51 16.07 -23.54
C ALA A 108 -6.04 16.84 -24.80
N ARG A 109 -5.69 16.11 -25.86
CA ARG A 109 -5.34 16.70 -27.17
C ARG A 109 -6.52 17.42 -27.83
N PHE A 110 -7.73 16.88 -27.73
CA PHE A 110 -8.95 17.57 -28.19
C PHE A 110 -9.13 18.94 -27.53
N LYS A 111 -8.76 19.09 -26.25
CA LYS A 111 -8.76 20.39 -25.54
C LYS A 111 -7.52 21.25 -25.82
N GLY A 112 -6.58 20.79 -26.63
CA GLY A 112 -5.29 21.47 -26.88
C GLY A 112 -4.31 21.38 -25.69
N ASN A 113 -4.50 20.38 -24.83
CA ASN A 113 -3.76 20.14 -23.59
C ASN A 113 -3.10 18.75 -23.65
N ILE A 114 -2.46 18.35 -22.53
CA ILE A 114 -1.93 17.00 -22.32
C ILE A 114 -2.42 16.44 -20.98
N LEU A 115 -2.22 15.15 -20.72
CA LEU A 115 -2.34 14.62 -19.36
C LEU A 115 -1.26 15.23 -18.46
N PRO A 116 -1.54 15.50 -17.17
CA PRO A 116 -0.55 15.96 -16.23
C PRO A 116 0.62 14.98 -16.11
N PRO A 117 1.87 15.41 -16.33
CA PRO A 117 3.03 14.66 -15.88
C PRO A 117 3.01 14.57 -14.37
N MET A 118 3.48 13.46 -13.81
CA MET A 118 3.41 13.13 -12.38
C MET A 118 3.92 14.28 -11.49
N TYR A 119 5.01 14.94 -11.87
CA TYR A 119 5.57 16.06 -11.12
C TYR A 119 4.67 17.31 -11.14
N HIS A 120 4.03 17.60 -12.27
CA HIS A 120 3.10 18.72 -12.41
C HIS A 120 1.82 18.45 -11.63
N TRP A 121 1.33 17.21 -11.69
CA TRP A 121 0.21 16.72 -10.89
C TRP A 121 0.51 16.83 -9.40
N ALA A 122 1.67 16.34 -8.95
CA ALA A 122 2.07 16.36 -7.55
C ALA A 122 2.22 17.80 -7.02
N LYS A 123 2.80 18.71 -7.82
CA LYS A 123 2.89 20.14 -7.49
C LYS A 123 1.50 20.76 -7.32
N ALA A 124 0.53 20.34 -8.12
CA ALA A 124 -0.86 20.81 -8.06
C ALA A 124 -1.64 20.23 -6.88
N ALA A 125 -1.33 18.99 -6.49
CA ALA A 125 -2.04 18.26 -5.44
C ALA A 125 -1.62 18.75 -4.05
N PHE A 126 -0.33 18.98 -3.84
CA PHE A 126 0.24 19.13 -2.50
C PHE A 126 0.81 20.52 -2.23
N PRO A 127 0.70 21.01 -0.98
CA PRO A 127 1.33 22.26 -0.59
C PRO A 127 2.86 22.12 -0.56
N PRO A 128 3.60 23.23 -0.74
CA PRO A 128 5.07 23.24 -0.68
C PRO A 128 5.69 22.74 0.63
N THR A 129 4.92 22.63 1.71
CA THR A 129 5.42 22.26 3.05
C THR A 129 5.25 20.77 3.39
N GLU A 130 4.60 19.96 2.54
CA GLU A 130 4.30 18.54 2.81
C GLU A 130 5.25 17.57 2.09
N ILE A 131 6.54 17.92 2.09
CA ILE A 131 7.61 17.35 1.26
C ILE A 131 8.02 15.90 1.64
N ALA A 132 7.59 15.34 2.78
CA ALA A 132 8.03 14.01 3.22
C ALA A 132 6.93 13.11 3.88
N ALA A 133 5.64 13.40 3.61
CA ALA A 133 4.41 12.68 4.04
C ALA A 133 3.83 13.00 5.46
N PRO A 134 2.48 12.98 5.65
CA PRO A 134 1.39 13.06 4.68
C PRO A 134 0.69 14.44 4.73
N ILE A 135 0.26 14.94 3.56
CA ILE A 135 -1.16 15.12 3.25
C ILE A 135 -1.90 15.79 4.40
N SER A 136 -2.08 17.12 4.32
CA SER A 136 -2.76 17.91 5.35
C SER A 136 -3.92 17.08 5.90
N PRO A 137 -4.03 16.88 7.23
CA PRO A 137 -5.20 16.23 7.80
C PRO A 137 -6.50 16.89 7.30
N ILE A 138 -6.44 18.16 6.89
CA ILE A 138 -7.55 18.89 6.28
C ILE A 138 -7.88 18.37 4.88
N LEU A 139 -6.88 18.10 4.03
CA LEU A 139 -7.08 17.56 2.68
C LEU A 139 -7.72 16.17 2.79
N LEU A 140 -7.08 15.22 3.49
CA LEU A 140 -7.60 13.85 3.63
C LEU A 140 -8.96 13.79 4.32
N LYS A 141 -9.22 14.60 5.37
CA LYS A 141 -10.52 14.61 6.06
C LYS A 141 -11.66 15.10 5.17
N LYS A 142 -11.34 15.92 4.17
CA LYS A 142 -12.33 16.47 3.24
C LYS A 142 -12.36 15.75 1.91
N SER A 143 -11.46 14.80 1.69
CA SER A 143 -11.40 13.97 0.49
C SER A 143 -12.38 12.81 0.54
N ASN A 144 -12.86 12.38 -0.62
CA ASN A 144 -13.70 11.20 -0.76
C ASN A 144 -12.82 9.92 -0.79
N PHE A 145 -12.65 9.27 0.37
CA PHE A 145 -11.93 8.00 0.57
C PHE A 145 -12.69 7.06 1.49
N SER A 146 -12.44 5.75 1.38
CA SER A 146 -13.09 4.71 2.19
C SER A 146 -14.63 4.81 2.18
N THR A 147 -15.22 5.27 1.08
CA THR A 147 -16.67 5.39 0.89
C THR A 147 -17.18 4.35 -0.12
N LYS A 148 -18.46 4.46 -0.53
CA LYS A 148 -19.11 3.48 -1.42
C LYS A 148 -19.29 3.98 -2.86
N SER A 149 -19.06 5.26 -3.13
CA SER A 149 -19.33 5.86 -4.44
C SER A 149 -18.49 7.11 -4.69
N ILE A 150 -18.37 7.45 -5.97
CA ILE A 150 -17.89 8.76 -6.43
C ILE A 150 -18.91 9.87 -6.09
N ASN A 151 -18.41 11.09 -5.96
CA ASN A 151 -19.19 12.31 -5.73
C ASN A 151 -19.10 13.23 -6.96
N ASP A 152 -19.93 14.28 -6.97
CA ASP A 152 -19.84 15.35 -7.97
C ASP A 152 -18.47 16.02 -7.92
N VAL A 153 -17.93 16.34 -9.09
CA VAL A 153 -16.64 16.99 -9.22
C VAL A 153 -16.66 18.36 -8.53
N GLY A 154 -15.68 18.61 -7.67
CA GLY A 154 -15.52 19.84 -6.91
C GLY A 154 -16.35 19.92 -5.62
N GLU A 155 -17.09 18.86 -5.25
CA GLU A 155 -17.86 18.84 -4.00
C GLU A 155 -16.97 18.84 -2.76
N SER A 156 -15.78 18.24 -2.86
CA SER A 156 -14.91 17.93 -1.72
C SER A 156 -13.42 18.14 -2.03
N GLY A 157 -12.53 17.76 -1.11
CA GLY A 157 -11.09 17.60 -1.43
C GLY A 157 -10.36 18.87 -1.90
N ILE A 158 -10.65 20.06 -1.34
CA ILE A 158 -9.95 21.30 -1.73
C ILE A 158 -8.43 21.20 -1.49
N GLY A 159 -7.68 21.28 -2.58
CA GLY A 159 -6.22 21.22 -2.64
C GLY A 159 -5.54 22.57 -2.36
N ALA A 160 -4.24 22.52 -2.09
CA ALA A 160 -3.43 23.66 -1.66
C ALA A 160 -3.35 24.81 -2.67
N HIS A 161 -3.55 24.52 -3.95
CA HIS A 161 -3.45 25.49 -5.05
C HIS A 161 -4.81 25.81 -5.68
N GLY A 162 -5.90 25.56 -4.96
CA GLY A 162 -7.27 25.80 -5.42
C GLY A 162 -7.80 24.75 -6.39
N THR A 163 -7.06 23.66 -6.60
CA THR A 163 -7.53 22.41 -7.21
C THR A 163 -8.49 21.68 -6.28
N TYR A 164 -9.31 20.80 -6.83
CA TYR A 164 -10.25 19.95 -6.06
C TYR A 164 -10.05 18.49 -6.46
N ASP A 165 -10.40 17.57 -5.57
CA ASP A 165 -10.43 16.12 -5.79
C ASP A 165 -9.08 15.51 -6.23
N MET A 166 -7.95 16.19 -5.98
CA MET A 166 -6.61 15.65 -6.28
C MET A 166 -6.23 14.47 -5.36
N ALA A 167 -6.97 14.27 -4.28
CA ALA A 167 -6.78 13.15 -3.36
C ALA A 167 -8.16 12.54 -3.10
N GLY A 168 -8.42 11.35 -3.63
CA GLY A 168 -9.71 10.68 -3.53
C GLY A 168 -10.68 11.09 -4.65
N ASN A 169 -11.94 10.72 -4.50
CA ASN A 169 -12.94 10.66 -5.57
C ASN A 169 -12.60 9.61 -6.63
N VAL A 170 -11.79 9.93 -7.63
CA VAL A 170 -11.24 8.94 -8.57
C VAL A 170 -9.72 9.06 -8.67
N SER A 171 -9.04 7.96 -8.92
CA SER A 171 -7.62 8.00 -9.26
C SER A 171 -7.47 8.66 -10.64
N GLU A 172 -6.39 9.40 -10.87
CA GLU A 172 -6.24 10.15 -12.12
C GLU A 172 -5.15 9.61 -13.02
N TRP A 173 -5.46 9.41 -14.30
CA TRP A 173 -4.46 9.14 -15.33
C TRP A 173 -3.46 10.29 -15.45
N SER A 174 -2.17 9.96 -15.42
CA SER A 174 -1.07 10.89 -15.69
C SER A 174 -0.42 10.58 -17.03
N TRP A 175 0.39 11.52 -17.54
CA TRP A 175 1.14 11.34 -18.78
C TRP A 175 2.14 10.17 -18.69
N ASN A 176 2.70 9.90 -17.51
CA ASN A 176 3.83 9.00 -17.40
C ASN A 176 3.44 7.53 -17.61
N ILE A 177 4.36 6.80 -18.23
CA ILE A 177 4.35 5.33 -18.30
C ILE A 177 5.33 4.82 -17.24
N PHE A 178 4.95 3.80 -16.49
CA PHE A 178 5.78 3.13 -15.49
C PHE A 178 5.92 1.65 -15.85
N GLY A 179 7.13 1.22 -16.24
CA GLY A 179 7.39 -0.17 -16.62
C GLY A 179 6.43 -0.71 -17.70
N GLY A 180 6.09 0.12 -18.70
CA GLY A 180 5.15 -0.22 -19.78
C GLY A 180 3.66 -0.04 -19.46
N ARG A 181 3.31 0.28 -18.21
CA ARG A 181 1.94 0.53 -17.73
C ARG A 181 1.65 2.03 -17.65
N GLY A 182 0.39 2.45 -17.78
CA GLY A 182 0.00 3.83 -17.51
C GLY A 182 0.11 4.12 -16.01
N LEU A 183 0.30 5.37 -15.61
CA LEU A 183 0.43 5.73 -14.20
C LEU A 183 -0.80 6.50 -13.71
N THR A 184 -1.36 6.08 -12.58
CA THR A 184 -2.46 6.76 -11.89
C THR A 184 -2.01 7.35 -10.56
N LEU A 185 -2.63 8.46 -10.16
CA LEU A 185 -2.26 9.25 -8.97
C LEU A 185 -3.50 9.60 -8.13
N GLY A 186 -3.31 9.95 -6.85
CA GLY A 186 -4.36 10.53 -5.99
C GLY A 186 -5.28 9.54 -5.28
N GLY A 187 -5.33 8.27 -5.68
CA GLY A 187 -6.23 7.26 -5.10
C GLY A 187 -7.71 7.56 -5.37
N ASN A 188 -8.59 6.60 -5.09
CA ASN A 188 -10.04 6.74 -5.36
C ASN A 188 -10.91 6.58 -4.11
N TYR A 189 -12.22 6.78 -4.26
CA TYR A 189 -13.22 6.69 -3.19
C TYR A 189 -13.20 5.39 -2.39
N SER A 190 -12.79 4.27 -2.99
CA SER A 190 -12.76 2.96 -2.33
C SER A 190 -11.42 2.66 -1.66
N ASP A 191 -10.38 3.43 -1.97
CA ASP A 191 -9.03 3.25 -1.43
C ASP A 191 -8.92 3.80 0.00
N PRO A 192 -7.98 3.27 0.80
CA PRO A 192 -7.57 3.92 2.03
C PRO A 192 -6.87 5.26 1.76
N ALA A 193 -7.03 6.23 2.66
CA ALA A 193 -6.56 7.60 2.49
C ALA A 193 -5.04 7.74 2.19
N TYR A 194 -4.21 6.80 2.63
CA TYR A 194 -2.77 6.82 2.32
C TYR A 194 -2.46 6.60 0.84
N SER A 195 -3.41 6.08 0.05
CA SER A 195 -3.26 5.91 -1.41
C SER A 195 -3.14 7.25 -2.14
N ALA A 196 -3.55 8.36 -1.52
CA ALA A 196 -3.40 9.71 -2.08
C ALA A 196 -1.95 10.05 -2.49
N SER A 197 -0.97 9.54 -1.74
CA SER A 197 0.46 9.75 -2.00
C SER A 197 1.11 8.57 -2.72
N SER A 198 0.33 7.72 -3.39
CA SER A 198 0.84 6.57 -4.13
C SER A 198 0.80 6.83 -5.64
N ALA A 199 1.85 6.39 -6.33
CA ALA A 199 1.87 6.33 -7.78
C ALA A 199 1.59 4.89 -8.19
N THR A 200 0.45 4.65 -8.82
CA THR A 200 -0.09 3.29 -9.05
C THR A 200 -0.05 2.97 -10.55
N PRO A 201 0.83 2.05 -10.98
CA PRO A 201 0.88 1.60 -12.37
C PRO A 201 -0.31 0.71 -12.73
N SER A 202 -1.03 1.06 -13.79
CA SER A 202 -2.25 0.39 -14.26
C SER A 202 -2.13 0.02 -15.74
N PRO A 203 -2.68 -1.12 -16.21
CA PRO A 203 -2.69 -1.48 -17.63
C PRO A 203 -3.25 -0.34 -18.48
N ARG A 204 -2.61 0.03 -19.61
CA ARG A 204 -3.00 1.23 -20.37
C ARG A 204 -4.42 1.16 -20.96
N PHE A 205 -4.92 -0.05 -21.20
CA PHE A 205 -6.28 -0.33 -21.66
C PHE A 205 -7.30 -0.61 -20.52
N ILE A 206 -6.92 -0.50 -19.24
CA ILE A 206 -7.91 -0.68 -18.16
C ILE A 206 -8.94 0.45 -18.23
N ARG A 207 -10.23 0.10 -18.16
CA ARG A 207 -11.36 1.03 -18.24
C ARG A 207 -12.19 0.91 -16.96
N SER A 208 -11.58 1.36 -15.86
CA SER A 208 -12.09 1.21 -14.49
C SER A 208 -13.08 2.32 -14.13
N ASP A 209 -14.11 1.99 -13.36
CA ASP A 209 -15.10 2.93 -12.82
C ASP A 209 -14.54 3.81 -11.69
N SER A 210 -13.28 3.61 -11.30
CA SER A 210 -12.60 4.38 -10.24
C SER A 210 -11.40 5.17 -10.76
N ILE A 211 -11.18 5.24 -12.08
CA ILE A 211 -10.08 5.99 -12.70
C ILE A 211 -10.65 7.03 -13.66
N GLY A 212 -10.40 8.30 -13.37
CA GLY A 212 -10.67 9.44 -14.25
C GLY A 212 -9.38 10.17 -14.59
N PHE A 213 -9.48 11.48 -14.83
CA PHE A 213 -8.32 12.33 -15.17
C PHE A 213 -8.67 13.82 -15.14
N ARG A 214 -7.62 14.64 -15.25
CA ARG A 214 -7.69 16.07 -15.58
C ARG A 214 -6.64 16.42 -16.63
N THR A 215 -6.61 17.66 -17.11
CA THR A 215 -5.61 18.08 -18.11
C THR A 215 -4.66 19.16 -17.60
N VAL A 216 -3.51 19.27 -18.27
CA VAL A 216 -2.51 20.32 -18.04
C VAL A 216 -2.14 20.98 -19.37
N ARG A 217 -1.84 22.27 -19.33
CA ARG A 217 -1.30 23.04 -20.45
C ARG A 217 0.07 23.60 -20.09
N LEU A 218 1.10 23.08 -20.76
CA LEU A 218 2.45 23.64 -20.70
C LEU A 218 2.53 24.89 -21.59
N LEU A 219 3.21 25.94 -21.13
CA LEU A 219 3.42 27.14 -21.95
C LEU A 219 4.43 26.89 -23.08
N ASN A 220 5.40 26.02 -22.82
CA ASN A 220 6.37 25.56 -23.80
C ASN A 220 6.37 24.03 -23.82
N PRO A 221 6.03 23.38 -24.96
CA PRO A 221 6.04 21.92 -25.06
C PRO A 221 7.38 21.26 -24.69
N ARG A 222 8.50 21.99 -24.77
CA ARG A 222 9.82 21.49 -24.36
C ARG A 222 9.95 21.26 -22.86
N ASP A 223 9.11 21.90 -22.05
CA ASP A 223 9.05 21.69 -20.60
C ASP A 223 8.57 20.29 -20.22
N MET A 224 8.17 19.48 -21.22
CA MET A 224 7.90 18.07 -21.04
C MET A 224 9.16 17.25 -20.73
N ASN A 225 10.36 17.70 -21.14
CA ASN A 225 11.61 17.04 -20.79
C ASN A 225 12.17 17.64 -19.48
N PRO A 226 12.52 16.84 -18.44
CA PRO A 226 12.55 15.36 -18.38
C PRO A 226 11.29 14.72 -17.79
N PHE A 227 10.25 15.49 -17.52
CA PHE A 227 9.09 15.03 -16.73
C PHE A 227 8.16 14.06 -17.46
N GLY A 228 8.31 13.89 -18.77
CA GLY A 228 7.43 13.10 -19.62
C GLY A 228 7.97 11.73 -19.99
N ASP A 229 9.21 11.45 -19.60
CA ASP A 229 9.86 10.19 -19.93
C ASP A 229 9.23 9.02 -19.15
N PRO A 230 9.28 7.80 -19.71
CA PRO A 230 8.90 6.60 -18.97
C PRO A 230 9.72 6.43 -17.70
N ILE A 231 9.03 6.14 -16.60
CA ILE A 231 9.64 5.80 -15.33
C ILE A 231 10.06 4.33 -15.40
N ASN A 232 11.35 4.11 -15.65
CA ASN A 232 11.93 2.77 -15.68
C ASN A 232 12.46 2.41 -14.28
N ARG A 233 11.83 1.43 -13.63
CA ARG A 233 12.47 0.77 -12.49
C ARG A 233 13.50 -0.24 -12.99
N PRO A 234 14.64 -0.37 -12.31
CA PRO A 234 15.56 -1.46 -12.58
C PRO A 234 14.79 -2.78 -12.46
N SER A 235 14.89 -3.64 -13.47
CA SER A 235 14.28 -4.97 -13.44
C SER A 235 14.75 -5.73 -12.19
N PRO A 236 13.89 -6.57 -11.58
CA PRO A 236 14.32 -7.49 -10.54
C PRO A 236 15.55 -8.27 -11.00
N LYS A 237 16.44 -8.63 -10.08
CA LYS A 237 17.52 -9.57 -10.40
C LYS A 237 16.88 -10.89 -10.84
N PRO A 238 17.51 -11.62 -11.79
CA PRO A 238 16.93 -12.86 -12.27
C PRO A 238 16.98 -13.94 -11.17
N PRO A 239 16.14 -15.00 -11.22
CA PRO A 239 16.00 -15.97 -10.13
C PRO A 239 17.31 -16.61 -9.65
N GLU A 240 18.26 -16.86 -10.56
CA GLU A 240 19.58 -17.43 -10.28
C GLU A 240 20.49 -16.55 -9.39
N PHE A 241 20.14 -15.27 -9.22
CA PHE A 241 20.81 -14.38 -8.29
C PHE A 241 20.53 -14.77 -6.83
N TYR A 242 19.34 -15.31 -6.53
CA TYR A 242 18.87 -15.58 -5.18
C TYR A 242 19.20 -17.02 -4.75
N LYS A 243 20.42 -17.24 -4.26
CA LYS A 243 20.90 -18.55 -3.84
C LYS A 243 20.47 -18.85 -2.40
N PRO A 244 19.87 -20.02 -2.10
CA PRO A 244 19.63 -20.43 -0.72
C PRO A 244 20.91 -20.38 0.12
N PHE A 245 20.78 -20.00 1.39
CA PHE A 245 21.88 -20.14 2.35
C PHE A 245 22.28 -21.61 2.51
N THR A 246 23.58 -21.90 2.52
CA THR A 246 24.06 -23.18 3.07
C THR A 246 23.81 -23.22 4.59
N ASP A 247 23.90 -24.40 5.20
CA ASP A 247 23.74 -24.55 6.64
C ASP A 247 24.77 -23.72 7.42
N GLU A 248 26.04 -23.74 6.99
CA GLU A 248 27.11 -22.98 7.65
C GLU A 248 26.94 -21.47 7.50
N GLU A 249 26.53 -21.00 6.32
CA GLU A 249 26.28 -19.57 6.09
C GLU A 249 25.09 -19.07 6.91
N PHE A 250 24.01 -19.86 7.00
CA PHE A 250 22.85 -19.51 7.81
C PHE A 250 23.18 -19.53 9.29
N GLU A 251 23.96 -20.50 9.77
CA GLU A 251 24.41 -20.55 11.16
C GLU A 251 25.18 -19.27 11.53
N LEU A 252 26.16 -18.87 10.72
CA LEU A 252 26.91 -17.64 10.97
C LEU A 252 26.02 -16.40 10.93
N TYR A 253 25.09 -16.35 9.97
CA TYR A 253 24.14 -15.25 9.84
C TYR A 253 23.21 -15.14 11.06
N SER A 254 22.71 -16.29 11.57
CA SER A 254 21.76 -16.39 12.68
C SER A 254 22.29 -15.83 14.00
N ARG A 255 23.61 -15.86 14.22
CA ARG A 255 24.25 -15.33 15.44
C ARG A 255 23.98 -13.84 15.67
N ASN A 256 23.65 -13.08 14.62
CA ASN A 256 23.29 -11.66 14.73
C ASN A 256 21.87 -11.42 15.29
N PHE A 257 21.10 -12.49 15.48
CA PHE A 257 19.69 -12.46 15.87
C PHE A 257 19.42 -13.24 17.16
N GLU A 258 20.46 -13.72 17.84
CA GLU A 258 20.32 -14.35 19.15
C GLU A 258 19.83 -13.34 20.19
N VAL A 259 18.75 -13.68 20.89
CA VAL A 259 18.16 -12.83 21.93
C VAL A 259 18.35 -13.48 23.29
N GLY A 260 19.21 -12.87 24.11
CA GLY A 260 19.38 -13.28 25.51
C GLY A 260 18.26 -12.78 26.43
N TYR A 261 18.20 -13.30 27.65
CA TYR A 261 17.26 -12.81 28.68
C TYR A 261 17.58 -11.35 29.09
N LYS A 262 16.53 -10.57 29.35
CA LYS A 262 16.64 -9.24 29.97
C LYS A 262 15.45 -8.98 30.89
N LYS A 263 15.71 -8.33 32.03
CA LYS A 263 14.65 -7.82 32.89
C LYS A 263 13.91 -6.68 32.16
N LEU A 264 12.60 -6.84 31.99
CA LEU A 264 11.78 -5.93 31.17
C LEU A 264 11.39 -4.62 31.86
N ASN A 265 11.49 -4.55 33.20
CA ASN A 265 11.07 -3.39 34.00
C ASN A 265 9.70 -2.81 33.59
N ALA A 266 8.74 -3.71 33.33
CA ALA A 266 7.46 -3.34 32.73
C ALA A 266 6.66 -2.35 33.60
N LYS A 267 6.09 -1.34 32.95
CA LYS A 267 5.27 -0.29 33.55
C LYS A 267 3.96 -0.14 32.80
N THR A 268 2.84 -0.29 33.50
CA THR A 268 1.53 0.09 32.94
C THR A 268 1.38 1.60 32.90
N ILE A 269 1.18 2.15 31.71
CA ILE A 269 0.92 3.59 31.50
C ILE A 269 -0.56 3.88 31.73
N TYR A 270 -1.46 3.08 31.15
CA TYR A 270 -2.89 3.11 31.46
C TYR A 270 -3.59 1.78 31.14
N VAL A 271 -4.80 1.66 31.70
CA VAL A 271 -5.81 0.67 31.35
C VAL A 271 -7.10 1.44 31.04
N ASN A 272 -7.64 1.27 29.83
CA ASN A 272 -8.83 1.96 29.37
C ASN A 272 -9.94 0.94 29.06
N GLU A 273 -11.00 1.00 29.84
CA GLU A 273 -12.17 0.11 29.75
C GLU A 273 -13.39 0.78 29.10
N SER A 274 -13.25 1.98 28.53
CA SER A 274 -14.36 2.74 27.95
C SER A 274 -14.98 2.06 26.72
N HIS A 275 -14.20 1.27 25.96
CA HIS A 275 -14.71 0.59 24.78
C HIS A 275 -15.66 -0.56 25.18
N PRO A 276 -16.81 -0.75 24.50
CA PRO A 276 -17.80 -1.76 24.90
C PRO A 276 -17.29 -3.21 24.77
N VAL A 277 -16.34 -3.46 23.86
CA VAL A 277 -15.90 -4.84 23.50
C VAL A 277 -14.57 -5.25 24.14
N TRP A 278 -13.67 -4.30 24.40
CA TRP A 278 -12.28 -4.62 24.77
C TRP A 278 -11.72 -3.65 25.79
N ILE A 279 -10.64 -4.07 26.44
CA ILE A 279 -9.81 -3.26 27.30
C ILE A 279 -8.55 -2.91 26.52
N LYS A 280 -8.23 -1.61 26.42
CA LYS A 280 -6.99 -1.11 25.82
C LYS A 280 -5.99 -0.82 26.93
N GLU A 281 -4.85 -1.49 26.92
CA GLU A 281 -3.74 -1.23 27.83
C GLU A 281 -2.56 -0.66 27.05
N ARG A 282 -1.81 0.25 27.67
CA ARG A 282 -0.50 0.70 27.18
C ARG A 282 0.54 0.33 28.22
N ILE A 283 1.46 -0.54 27.83
CA ILE A 283 2.54 -1.05 28.66
C ILE A 283 3.85 -0.53 28.10
N GLN A 284 4.77 -0.09 28.95
CA GLN A 284 6.13 0.26 28.56
C GLN A 284 7.10 -0.77 29.11
N ILE A 285 8.06 -1.22 28.30
CA ILE A 285 9.11 -2.17 28.69
C ILE A 285 10.49 -1.72 28.23
N ASP A 286 11.53 -2.15 28.94
CA ASP A 286 12.92 -2.06 28.50
C ASP A 286 13.20 -3.14 27.45
N VAL A 287 13.73 -2.77 26.28
CA VAL A 287 14.04 -3.74 25.21
C VAL A 287 15.44 -4.35 25.34
N GLY A 288 16.38 -3.61 25.93
CA GLY A 288 17.72 -4.10 26.27
C GLY A 288 18.84 -3.74 25.28
N TYR A 289 18.58 -2.89 24.30
CA TYR A 289 19.61 -2.25 23.45
C TYR A 289 19.45 -0.73 23.46
N ASN A 290 20.56 0.01 23.29
CA ASN A 290 20.60 1.47 23.17
C ASN A 290 19.83 2.27 24.25
N ASN A 291 19.61 1.69 25.44
CA ASN A 291 18.76 2.24 26.50
C ASN A 291 17.35 2.61 26.02
N GLU A 292 16.85 1.88 25.01
CA GLU A 292 15.51 2.09 24.47
C GLU A 292 14.44 1.49 25.37
N VAL A 293 13.27 2.13 25.34
CA VAL A 293 12.02 1.60 25.88
C VAL A 293 11.03 1.43 24.74
N MET A 294 10.13 0.46 24.87
CA MET A 294 9.09 0.19 23.88
C MET A 294 7.73 0.20 24.55
N ASP A 295 6.79 0.89 23.92
CA ASP A 295 5.38 0.80 24.28
C ASP A 295 4.72 -0.38 23.53
N ILE A 296 3.86 -1.11 24.23
CA ILE A 296 3.05 -2.21 23.71
C ILE A 296 1.60 -1.84 23.99
N LEU A 297 0.79 -1.76 22.94
CA LEU A 297 -0.65 -1.66 23.08
C LEU A 297 -1.25 -3.06 23.11
N ILE A 298 -2.09 -3.32 24.10
CA ILE A 298 -2.78 -4.60 24.26
C ILE A 298 -4.27 -4.33 24.19
N PHE A 299 -4.93 -4.94 23.21
CA PHE A 299 -6.38 -4.94 23.07
C PHE A 299 -6.89 -6.33 23.41
N ARG A 300 -7.37 -6.52 24.64
CA ARG A 300 -7.87 -7.82 25.10
C ARG A 300 -9.38 -7.81 25.33
N PRO A 301 -10.07 -8.95 25.16
CA PRO A 301 -11.50 -9.04 25.41
C PRO A 301 -11.84 -8.70 26.87
N LYS A 302 -13.00 -8.06 27.10
CA LYS A 302 -13.49 -7.77 28.46
C LYS A 302 -13.81 -9.03 29.25
N VAL A 303 -14.27 -10.08 28.56
CA VAL A 303 -14.66 -11.35 29.16
C VAL A 303 -13.78 -12.44 28.56
N ALA A 304 -13.05 -13.15 29.41
CA ALA A 304 -12.27 -14.33 29.05
C ALA A 304 -12.57 -15.44 30.07
N PHE A 305 -12.92 -16.63 29.57
CA PHE A 305 -13.21 -17.80 30.42
C PHE A 305 -11.95 -18.65 30.67
N ASN A 306 -10.97 -18.55 29.78
CA ASN A 306 -9.67 -19.21 29.85
C ASN A 306 -8.56 -18.16 29.76
N LYS A 307 -7.30 -18.62 29.86
CA LYS A 307 -6.15 -17.81 29.50
C LYS A 307 -6.28 -17.28 28.06
N ILE A 308 -5.84 -16.05 27.84
CA ILE A 308 -6.08 -15.33 26.59
C ILE A 308 -4.95 -15.64 25.59
N GLU A 309 -5.29 -16.22 24.44
CA GLU A 309 -4.35 -16.39 23.33
C GLU A 309 -3.94 -15.04 22.73
N SER A 310 -2.72 -14.94 22.24
CA SER A 310 -2.15 -13.68 21.74
C SER A 310 -1.95 -13.70 20.23
N VAL A 311 -2.38 -12.62 19.56
CA VAL A 311 -2.06 -12.36 18.16
C VAL A 311 -1.19 -11.12 18.09
N LEU A 312 0.10 -11.29 17.80
CA LEU A 312 1.07 -10.21 17.62
C LEU A 312 0.96 -9.64 16.21
N LEU A 313 0.81 -8.31 16.10
CA LEU A 313 0.66 -7.64 14.82
C LEU A 313 1.93 -6.89 14.42
N TYR A 314 2.44 -7.22 13.24
CA TYR A 314 3.28 -6.34 12.44
C TYR A 314 2.43 -5.55 11.44
N PRO A 315 2.28 -4.22 11.62
CA PRO A 315 1.29 -3.44 10.89
C PRO A 315 1.74 -3.03 9.48
N GLY A 316 0.84 -2.36 8.75
CA GLY A 316 1.10 -1.79 7.44
C GLY A 316 2.09 -0.61 7.44
N ALA A 317 2.48 -0.19 6.24
CA ALA A 317 3.51 0.83 6.01
C ALA A 317 3.21 2.18 6.69
N ASN A 318 1.94 2.53 6.89
CA ASN A 318 1.54 3.77 7.56
C ASN A 318 2.12 3.88 8.97
N TYR A 319 2.28 2.77 9.71
CA TYR A 319 2.89 2.78 11.05
C TYR A 319 4.41 2.97 11.06
N TYR A 320 5.05 2.91 9.90
CA TYR A 320 6.49 3.12 9.69
C TYR A 320 6.80 4.42 8.95
N ARG A 321 5.78 5.16 8.50
CA ARG A 321 5.92 6.44 7.80
C ARG A 321 5.25 7.57 8.55
N THR A 322 3.95 7.41 8.76
CA THR A 322 3.03 8.45 9.22
C THR A 322 2.03 7.84 10.20
N PRO A 323 2.52 7.29 11.34
CA PRO A 323 1.66 6.64 12.31
C PRO A 323 0.69 7.67 12.93
N PRO A 324 -0.52 7.25 13.35
CA PRO A 324 -1.30 8.06 14.27
C PRO A 324 -0.54 8.21 15.60
N ASP A 325 -0.97 9.14 16.45
CA ASP A 325 -0.54 9.15 17.84
C ASP A 325 -0.83 7.78 18.47
N ILE A 326 0.09 7.30 19.31
CA ILE A 326 0.01 5.94 19.87
C ILE A 326 -1.32 5.67 20.60
N ASP A 327 -1.89 6.69 21.21
CA ASP A 327 -3.16 6.57 21.93
C ASP A 327 -4.38 6.56 21.00
N ASP A 328 -4.23 6.98 19.74
CA ASP A 328 -5.26 6.96 18.69
C ASP A 328 -5.29 5.66 17.88
N VAL A 329 -4.32 4.75 18.08
CA VAL A 329 -4.32 3.43 17.42
C VAL A 329 -5.61 2.67 17.70
N ASN A 330 -6.27 2.25 16.62
CA ASN A 330 -7.57 1.59 16.63
C ASN A 330 -7.61 0.34 15.73
N PRO A 331 -7.82 -0.87 16.29
CA PRO A 331 -7.96 -2.11 15.51
C PRO A 331 -9.07 -2.09 14.47
N GLY A 332 -10.12 -1.27 14.67
CA GLY A 332 -11.24 -1.15 13.75
C GLY A 332 -10.88 -0.48 12.43
N GLU A 333 -9.86 0.38 12.40
CA GLU A 333 -9.40 1.10 11.19
C GLU A 333 -9.00 0.13 10.08
N TYR A 334 -8.28 -0.93 10.45
CA TYR A 334 -7.87 -2.02 9.54
C TYR A 334 -8.77 -3.23 9.69
N GLY A 335 -9.93 -3.08 10.31
CA GLY A 335 -10.88 -4.16 10.44
C GLY A 335 -10.38 -5.39 11.19
N LEU A 336 -9.35 -5.26 12.04
CA LEU A 336 -8.73 -6.32 12.86
C LEU A 336 -9.47 -6.55 14.19
N ASP A 337 -10.52 -5.76 14.47
CA ASP A 337 -11.36 -5.86 15.66
C ASP A 337 -11.98 -7.25 15.87
N PHE A 338 -12.09 -8.05 14.81
CA PHE A 338 -12.62 -9.41 14.89
C PHE A 338 -11.72 -10.37 15.67
N ILE A 339 -10.40 -10.12 15.71
CA ILE A 339 -9.47 -10.93 16.51
C ILE A 339 -9.87 -10.82 17.97
N ILE A 340 -10.16 -9.60 18.44
CA ILE A 340 -10.58 -9.35 19.81
C ILE A 340 -11.96 -9.94 20.09
N LYS A 341 -12.89 -9.81 19.14
CA LYS A 341 -14.24 -10.41 19.23
C LYS A 341 -14.22 -11.95 19.21
N SER A 342 -13.15 -12.57 18.74
CA SER A 342 -12.96 -14.03 18.80
C SER A 342 -12.51 -14.55 20.17
N GLY A 343 -12.25 -13.64 21.14
CA GLY A 343 -11.76 -14.01 22.48
C GLY A 343 -10.25 -13.96 22.62
N ARG A 344 -9.52 -13.47 21.61
CA ARG A 344 -8.06 -13.37 21.59
C ARG A 344 -7.60 -11.95 21.86
N ALA A 345 -6.39 -11.76 22.36
CA ALA A 345 -5.80 -10.43 22.44
C ALA A 345 -5.12 -10.06 21.12
N LEU A 346 -5.31 -8.82 20.68
CA LEU A 346 -4.48 -8.21 19.64
C LEU A 346 -3.37 -7.40 20.31
N ILE A 347 -2.13 -7.78 20.04
CA ILE A 347 -0.94 -7.17 20.62
C ILE A 347 -0.25 -6.33 19.56
N TRP A 348 0.02 -5.07 19.88
CA TRP A 348 0.52 -4.08 18.92
C TRP A 348 1.75 -3.37 19.49
N PRO A 349 2.94 -3.94 19.32
CA PRO A 349 4.19 -3.32 19.76
C PRO A 349 4.56 -2.11 18.91
N ALA A 350 5.08 -1.06 19.54
CA ALA A 350 5.78 0.02 18.85
C ALA A 350 7.20 -0.46 18.51
N TYR A 351 7.36 -1.24 17.44
CA TYR A 351 8.66 -1.71 16.97
C TYR A 351 9.62 -0.56 16.67
N LYS A 352 10.93 -0.79 16.77
CA LYS A 352 11.94 0.21 16.38
C LYS A 352 11.71 0.68 14.94
N GLY A 353 11.69 2.01 14.74
CA GLY A 353 11.37 2.61 13.44
C GLY A 353 9.88 2.63 13.11
N SER A 354 8.99 2.43 14.09
CA SER A 354 7.54 2.56 13.95
C SER A 354 6.93 3.39 15.09
N MET A 355 5.73 3.92 14.86
CA MET A 355 4.95 4.64 15.88
C MET A 355 5.76 5.75 16.60
N ASN A 356 5.69 5.83 17.92
CA ASN A 356 6.43 6.79 18.73
C ASN A 356 7.94 6.50 18.82
N ARG A 357 8.47 5.53 18.05
CA ARG A 357 9.89 5.18 17.95
C ARG A 357 10.46 5.39 16.54
N ILE A 358 9.74 6.12 15.69
CA ILE A 358 10.28 6.64 14.42
C ILE A 358 11.25 7.78 14.70
N THR A 359 12.47 7.66 14.18
CA THR A 359 13.47 8.74 14.17
C THR A 359 13.72 9.25 12.76
N ASP A 360 13.75 8.34 11.79
CA ASP A 360 13.93 8.62 10.37
C ASP A 360 13.20 7.54 9.56
N MET A 361 12.17 7.95 8.81
CA MET A 361 11.35 7.03 8.00
C MET A 361 12.12 6.41 6.83
N ASN A 362 13.20 7.05 6.36
CA ASN A 362 14.00 6.54 5.25
C ASN A 362 14.80 5.29 5.64
N ILE A 363 14.98 5.04 6.94
CA ILE A 363 15.57 3.79 7.41
C ILE A 363 14.61 2.63 7.10
N SER A 364 13.32 2.79 7.35
CA SER A 364 12.29 1.77 7.08
C SER A 364 11.95 1.63 5.59
N PHE A 365 12.32 2.62 4.77
CA PHE A 365 12.18 2.61 3.32
C PHE A 365 13.50 2.99 2.64
N PRO A 366 14.50 2.09 2.68
CA PRO A 366 15.86 2.44 2.31
C PRO A 366 16.00 2.72 0.81
N SER A 367 16.63 3.86 0.50
CA SER A 367 16.97 4.29 -0.87
C SER A 367 18.47 4.49 -1.09
N THR A 368 19.28 4.48 -0.02
CA THR A 368 20.73 4.67 -0.05
C THR A 368 21.44 3.48 0.61
N GLN A 369 22.72 3.29 0.31
CA GLN A 369 23.51 2.21 0.93
C GLN A 369 23.56 2.33 2.46
N ASP A 370 23.63 3.55 2.98
CA ASP A 370 23.59 3.79 4.43
C ASP A 370 22.23 3.44 5.05
N HIS A 371 21.12 3.78 4.38
CA HIS A 371 19.80 3.36 4.83
C HIS A 371 19.66 1.83 4.79
N PHE A 372 20.18 1.15 3.75
CA PHE A 372 20.19 -0.31 3.72
C PHE A 372 21.04 -0.93 4.84
N ARG A 373 22.16 -0.30 5.21
CA ARG A 373 22.97 -0.72 6.36
C ARG A 373 22.18 -0.60 7.67
N LEU A 374 21.47 0.51 7.88
CA LEU A 374 20.63 0.74 9.06
C LEU A 374 19.38 -0.17 9.07
N PHE A 375 18.80 -0.47 7.91
CA PHE A 375 17.69 -1.41 7.78
C PHE A 375 18.09 -2.81 8.25
N ARG A 376 19.32 -3.28 7.97
CA ARG A 376 19.84 -4.55 8.52
C ARG A 376 19.84 -4.55 10.05
N GLN A 377 20.11 -3.40 10.68
CA GLN A 377 20.01 -3.26 12.13
C GLN A 377 18.56 -3.31 12.61
N LEU A 378 17.61 -2.76 11.85
CA LEU A 378 16.18 -2.90 12.17
C LEU A 378 15.74 -4.36 12.23
N LEU A 379 16.23 -5.23 11.34
CA LEU A 379 15.90 -6.66 11.39
C LEU A 379 16.28 -7.28 12.75
N SER A 380 17.48 -6.97 13.26
CA SER A 380 17.93 -7.44 14.59
C SER A 380 17.09 -6.83 15.72
N ASN A 381 16.82 -5.52 15.65
CA ASN A 381 15.98 -4.83 16.63
C ASN A 381 14.55 -5.38 16.66
N TRP A 382 13.97 -5.72 15.52
CA TRP A 382 12.63 -6.32 15.41
C TRP A 382 12.57 -7.72 16.00
N THR A 383 13.63 -8.52 15.84
CA THR A 383 13.75 -9.82 16.53
C THR A 383 13.78 -9.62 18.04
N VAL A 384 14.57 -8.66 18.55
CA VAL A 384 14.60 -8.35 19.99
C VAL A 384 13.25 -7.83 20.49
N ASP A 385 12.67 -6.83 19.83
CA ASP A 385 11.38 -6.23 20.21
C ASP A 385 10.26 -7.28 20.25
N THR A 386 10.22 -8.20 19.29
CA THR A 386 9.28 -9.32 19.30
C THR A 386 9.50 -10.25 20.47
N ALA A 387 10.75 -10.70 20.69
CA ALA A 387 11.07 -11.59 21.79
C ALA A 387 10.72 -10.96 23.15
N ARG A 388 10.96 -9.65 23.34
CA ARG A 388 10.62 -8.91 24.55
C ARG A 388 9.13 -8.74 24.76
N THR A 389 8.38 -8.57 23.68
CA THR A 389 6.92 -8.54 23.73
C THR A 389 6.40 -9.91 24.20
N ILE A 390 6.91 -11.00 23.65
CA ILE A 390 6.51 -12.35 24.06
C ILE A 390 6.94 -12.63 25.51
N ASP A 391 8.16 -12.24 25.91
CA ASP A 391 8.62 -12.35 27.32
C ASP A 391 7.65 -11.63 28.27
N TYR A 392 7.15 -10.45 27.88
CA TYR A 392 6.17 -9.70 28.68
C TYR A 392 4.83 -10.44 28.77
N LEU A 393 4.30 -10.92 27.64
CA LEU A 393 3.05 -11.69 27.63
C LEU A 393 3.17 -12.96 28.47
N GLN A 394 4.32 -13.64 28.37
CA GLN A 394 4.58 -14.85 29.14
C GLN A 394 4.74 -14.58 30.64
N SER A 395 5.15 -13.37 31.03
CA SER A 395 5.18 -12.97 32.45
C SER A 395 3.79 -12.78 33.09
N ARG A 396 2.71 -12.76 32.28
CA ARG A 396 1.34 -12.48 32.72
C ARG A 396 0.50 -13.74 32.87
N ASN A 397 -0.17 -13.87 34.01
CA ASN A 397 -1.00 -15.04 34.31
C ASN A 397 -2.34 -15.10 33.55
N ASP A 398 -2.83 -13.96 33.06
CA ASP A 398 -4.06 -13.87 32.27
C ASP A 398 -3.87 -14.29 30.80
N PHE A 399 -2.61 -14.42 30.35
CA PHE A 399 -2.27 -14.82 28.99
C PHE A 399 -1.91 -16.30 28.88
N ASP A 400 -2.30 -16.89 27.76
CA ASP A 400 -1.82 -18.19 27.32
C ASP A 400 -0.34 -18.06 26.95
N GLN A 401 0.46 -19.04 27.39
CA GLN A 401 1.91 -19.01 27.32
C GLN A 401 2.45 -19.64 26.03
N GLU A 402 1.64 -20.49 25.39
CA GLU A 402 2.01 -21.33 24.25
C GLU A 402 1.30 -20.89 22.97
N ASN A 403 0.04 -20.44 23.08
CA ASN A 403 -0.80 -20.05 21.96
C ASN A 403 -0.56 -18.58 21.56
N ILE A 404 0.57 -18.37 20.87
CA ILE A 404 1.00 -17.07 20.35
C ILE A 404 1.09 -17.13 18.82
N PHE A 405 0.42 -16.20 18.15
CA PHE A 405 0.28 -16.16 16.70
C PHE A 405 0.82 -14.86 16.12
N TYR A 406 1.31 -14.93 14.89
CA TYR A 406 1.82 -13.78 14.16
C TYR A 406 0.81 -13.33 13.11
N VAL A 407 0.60 -12.03 13.00
CA VAL A 407 -0.09 -11.40 11.86
C VAL A 407 0.82 -10.33 11.27
N GLY A 408 1.13 -10.44 9.98
CA GLY A 408 1.90 -9.44 9.24
C GLY A 408 1.03 -8.83 8.15
N MET A 409 0.84 -7.51 8.16
CA MET A 409 0.01 -6.83 7.17
C MET A 409 0.87 -5.97 6.24
N SER A 410 0.77 -6.19 4.92
CA SER A 410 1.48 -5.42 3.89
C SER A 410 2.98 -5.33 4.21
N TYR A 411 3.47 -4.17 4.65
CA TYR A 411 4.82 -4.01 5.18
C TYR A 411 5.22 -5.09 6.19
N GLY A 412 4.36 -5.38 7.17
CA GLY A 412 4.56 -6.47 8.11
C GLY A 412 4.71 -7.82 7.42
N GLY A 413 3.90 -8.11 6.42
CA GLY A 413 3.94 -9.37 5.66
C GLY A 413 5.02 -9.47 4.58
N LEU A 414 5.74 -8.37 4.27
CA LEU A 414 6.82 -8.33 3.27
C LEU A 414 8.21 -8.31 3.93
N PHE A 415 8.39 -7.49 4.97
CA PHE A 415 9.71 -7.17 5.51
C PHE A 415 10.02 -7.93 6.80
N THR A 416 8.99 -8.25 7.58
CA THR A 416 9.15 -8.81 8.92
C THR A 416 8.92 -10.32 9.06
N PRO A 417 8.53 -11.12 8.03
CA PRO A 417 8.59 -12.58 8.12
C PRO A 417 10.00 -13.10 8.47
N HIS A 418 11.03 -12.28 8.24
CA HIS A 418 12.38 -12.50 8.74
C HIS A 418 12.45 -12.87 10.23
N VAL A 419 11.62 -12.27 11.08
CA VAL A 419 11.59 -12.53 12.53
C VAL A 419 11.14 -13.97 12.83
N LEU A 420 10.29 -14.54 11.99
CA LEU A 420 9.78 -15.92 12.13
C LEU A 420 10.89 -16.98 11.99
N LEU A 421 12.05 -16.62 11.43
CA LEU A 421 13.23 -17.48 11.41
C LEU A 421 13.80 -17.72 12.81
N PHE A 422 13.70 -16.74 13.70
CA PHE A 422 14.44 -16.70 14.98
C PHE A 422 13.52 -16.77 16.20
N GLU A 423 12.30 -16.25 16.11
CA GLU A 423 11.30 -16.39 17.16
C GLU A 423 10.46 -17.66 16.95
N LYS A 424 10.85 -18.73 17.63
CA LYS A 424 10.22 -20.06 17.50
C LYS A 424 9.02 -20.27 18.42
N ARG A 425 8.64 -19.29 19.26
CA ARG A 425 7.45 -19.36 20.12
C ARG A 425 6.13 -19.09 19.39
N PHE A 426 6.16 -18.63 18.14
CA PHE A 426 4.94 -18.54 17.34
C PHE A 426 4.44 -19.93 16.92
N LYS A 427 3.13 -20.17 17.00
CA LYS A 427 2.48 -21.43 16.56
C LYS A 427 2.10 -21.42 15.08
N ALA A 428 1.67 -20.26 14.58
CA ALA A 428 1.36 -20.04 13.18
C ALA A 428 1.40 -18.55 12.83
N ALA A 429 1.52 -18.25 11.54
CA ALA A 429 1.52 -16.91 10.98
C ALA A 429 0.41 -16.71 9.94
N VAL A 430 -0.13 -15.48 9.89
CA VAL A 430 -1.05 -15.03 8.83
C VAL A 430 -0.47 -13.76 8.19
N LEU A 431 -0.25 -13.81 6.87
CA LEU A 431 0.28 -12.71 6.08
C LEU A 431 -0.86 -12.12 5.24
N TYR A 432 -1.29 -10.92 5.58
CA TYR A 432 -2.22 -10.16 4.75
C TYR A 432 -1.46 -9.34 3.73
N VAL A 433 -1.79 -9.51 2.45
CA VAL A 433 -1.21 -8.77 1.33
C VAL A 433 0.32 -8.67 1.41
N GLY A 434 0.93 -9.78 1.82
CA GLY A 434 2.37 -9.97 1.98
C GLY A 434 2.97 -10.85 0.88
N GLY A 435 4.26 -11.17 0.99
CA GLY A 435 4.96 -12.00 0.02
C GLY A 435 6.47 -11.83 0.07
N ALA A 436 7.16 -12.33 -0.96
CA ALA A 436 8.61 -12.20 -1.06
C ALA A 436 8.95 -10.79 -1.58
N TYR A 437 9.76 -10.06 -0.82
CA TYR A 437 10.29 -8.76 -1.24
C TYR A 437 11.80 -8.83 -1.39
N THR A 438 12.29 -8.81 -2.64
CA THR A 438 13.68 -9.13 -2.94
C THR A 438 14.69 -8.03 -2.60
N ALA A 439 14.22 -6.83 -2.23
CA ALA A 439 15.08 -5.74 -1.79
C ALA A 439 15.38 -5.78 -0.28
N ILE A 440 14.80 -6.72 0.49
CA ILE A 440 15.18 -6.88 1.89
C ILE A 440 16.52 -7.60 1.99
N PRO A 441 17.47 -7.16 2.82
CA PRO A 441 18.58 -8.01 3.22
C PRO A 441 18.02 -9.24 3.97
N PRO A 442 18.51 -10.46 3.71
CA PRO A 442 19.65 -10.81 2.86
C PRO A 442 19.30 -11.10 1.37
N MET A 443 18.02 -11.04 0.97
CA MET A 443 17.61 -11.25 -0.44
C MET A 443 18.29 -10.26 -1.39
N SER A 444 18.42 -8.99 -0.98
CA SER A 444 19.13 -7.96 -1.75
C SER A 444 20.59 -8.31 -2.03
N ASP A 445 21.19 -9.11 -1.13
CA ASP A 445 22.58 -9.54 -1.17
C ASP A 445 22.73 -10.88 -1.92
N GLY A 446 21.67 -11.35 -2.58
CA GLY A 446 21.64 -12.59 -3.36
C GLY A 446 21.48 -13.86 -2.51
N LYS A 447 21.13 -13.71 -1.23
CA LYS A 447 20.95 -14.83 -0.30
C LYS A 447 19.49 -15.04 0.07
N ASN A 448 18.96 -16.20 -0.31
CA ASN A 448 17.60 -16.60 -0.05
C ASN A 448 17.48 -17.32 1.29
N HIS A 449 16.73 -16.71 2.21
CA HIS A 449 16.44 -17.25 3.53
C HIS A 449 15.03 -17.82 3.66
N LEU A 450 14.16 -17.61 2.66
CA LEU A 450 12.79 -18.10 2.70
C LEU A 450 12.70 -19.63 2.89
N PRO A 451 13.58 -20.47 2.29
CA PRO A 451 13.56 -21.92 2.53
C PRO A 451 13.76 -22.34 4.00
N ARG A 452 14.24 -21.44 4.86
CA ARG A 452 14.42 -21.69 6.30
C ARG A 452 13.17 -21.36 7.13
N LEU A 453 12.15 -20.75 6.52
CA LEU A 453 10.86 -20.52 7.16
C LEU A 453 10.08 -21.84 7.15
N ASP A 454 9.90 -22.44 8.32
CA ASP A 454 9.29 -23.76 8.54
C ASP A 454 7.96 -23.69 9.33
N LEU A 455 7.62 -22.52 9.88
CA LEU A 455 6.38 -22.26 10.61
C LEU A 455 5.15 -22.40 9.71
N PRO A 456 3.99 -22.86 10.21
CA PRO A 456 2.73 -22.80 9.47
C PRO A 456 2.34 -21.38 9.05
N ILE A 457 2.09 -21.16 7.76
CA ILE A 457 1.85 -19.83 7.18
C ILE A 457 0.59 -19.82 6.28
N LEU A 458 -0.35 -18.95 6.62
CA LEU A 458 -1.45 -18.55 5.75
C LEU A 458 -1.13 -17.22 5.05
N MET A 459 -1.34 -17.16 3.74
CA MET A 459 -1.19 -15.94 2.93
C MET A 459 -2.53 -15.58 2.30
N LEU A 460 -3.00 -14.36 2.51
CA LEU A 460 -4.26 -13.83 1.97
C LEU A 460 -3.95 -12.58 1.14
N ASN A 461 -4.19 -12.63 -0.17
CA ASN A 461 -3.78 -11.59 -1.11
C ASN A 461 -4.91 -11.19 -2.07
N GLY A 462 -4.83 -9.98 -2.63
CA GLY A 462 -5.70 -9.54 -3.73
C GLY A 462 -5.13 -9.93 -5.10
N GLN A 463 -5.97 -10.41 -6.00
CA GLN A 463 -5.59 -10.74 -7.38
C GLN A 463 -5.20 -9.49 -8.19
N GLN A 464 -5.78 -8.34 -7.83
CA GLN A 464 -5.56 -7.03 -8.46
C GLN A 464 -4.62 -6.14 -7.64
N ASP A 465 -3.89 -6.72 -6.68
CA ASP A 465 -2.95 -5.97 -5.85
C ASP A 465 -1.73 -5.53 -6.66
N TYR A 466 -1.61 -4.24 -6.94
CA TYR A 466 -0.44 -3.70 -7.67
C TYR A 466 0.73 -3.33 -6.76
N LEU A 467 0.50 -3.18 -5.45
CA LEU A 467 1.56 -2.89 -4.48
C LEU A 467 2.34 -4.16 -4.15
N VAL A 468 1.63 -5.27 -4.01
CA VAL A 468 2.18 -6.62 -3.81
C VAL A 468 1.59 -7.54 -4.88
N PRO A 469 2.13 -7.47 -6.12
CA PRO A 469 1.60 -8.21 -7.25
C PRO A 469 1.62 -9.72 -6.99
N PRO A 470 0.70 -10.51 -7.57
CA PRO A 470 0.60 -11.96 -7.33
C PRO A 470 1.91 -12.74 -7.47
N ALA A 471 2.87 -12.24 -8.27
CA ALA A 471 4.21 -12.80 -8.35
C ALA A 471 4.93 -12.85 -6.99
N ALA A 472 4.75 -11.86 -6.11
CA ALA A 472 5.41 -11.79 -4.80
C ALA A 472 4.93 -12.87 -3.80
N PRO A 473 3.62 -13.04 -3.51
CA PRO A 473 3.16 -14.13 -2.67
C PRO A 473 3.38 -15.51 -3.30
N ASN A 474 3.24 -15.65 -4.63
CA ASN A 474 3.55 -16.91 -5.31
C ASN A 474 5.04 -17.29 -5.15
N ALA A 475 5.95 -16.33 -5.30
CA ALA A 475 7.38 -16.57 -5.11
C ALA A 475 7.70 -16.98 -3.66
N MET A 476 7.07 -16.36 -2.67
CA MET A 476 7.23 -16.77 -1.27
C MET A 476 6.66 -18.17 -1.02
N TYR A 477 5.42 -18.44 -1.42
CA TYR A 477 4.76 -19.73 -1.23
C TYR A 477 5.57 -20.89 -1.83
N ALA A 478 6.18 -20.66 -3.00
CA ALA A 478 7.04 -21.63 -3.67
C ALA A 478 8.43 -21.79 -3.01
N SER A 479 8.89 -20.80 -2.25
CA SER A 479 10.25 -20.76 -1.69
C SER A 479 10.34 -21.14 -0.21
N ILE A 480 9.25 -21.04 0.56
CA ILE A 480 9.28 -21.33 2.00
C ILE A 480 9.44 -22.82 2.29
N GLY A 481 10.13 -23.13 3.39
CA GLY A 481 10.35 -24.50 3.89
C GLY A 481 9.18 -25.10 4.65
N THR A 482 8.12 -24.33 4.88
CA THR A 482 6.88 -24.79 5.51
C THR A 482 6.27 -25.98 4.73
N PRO A 483 5.90 -27.08 5.41
CA PRO A 483 5.24 -28.23 4.78
C PRO A 483 3.97 -27.84 4.00
N GLU A 484 3.64 -28.54 2.91
CA GLU A 484 2.47 -28.21 2.07
C GLU A 484 1.15 -28.27 2.85
N GLU A 485 1.00 -29.19 3.80
CA GLU A 485 -0.16 -29.27 4.69
C GLU A 485 -0.29 -28.07 5.65
N ASP A 486 0.80 -27.33 5.84
CA ASP A 486 0.96 -26.24 6.79
C ASP A 486 1.22 -24.88 6.13
N LYS A 487 1.09 -24.78 4.81
CA LYS A 487 1.03 -23.49 4.11
C LYS A 487 -0.19 -23.39 3.22
N ARG A 488 -0.72 -22.17 3.08
CA ARG A 488 -1.86 -21.91 2.20
C ARG A 488 -1.81 -20.51 1.64
N LEU A 489 -2.07 -20.37 0.33
CA LEU A 489 -2.20 -19.08 -0.35
C LEU A 489 -3.61 -18.95 -0.92
N VAL A 490 -4.27 -17.83 -0.62
CA VAL A 490 -5.63 -17.52 -1.09
C VAL A 490 -5.61 -16.16 -1.79
N PHE A 491 -6.09 -16.13 -3.04
CA PHE A 491 -6.34 -14.90 -3.77
C PHE A 491 -7.82 -14.54 -3.74
N TYR A 492 -8.09 -13.26 -3.55
CA TYR A 492 -9.42 -12.66 -3.64
C TYR A 492 -9.52 -11.74 -4.85
N ASP A 493 -10.72 -11.60 -5.41
CA ASP A 493 -11.01 -10.57 -6.40
C ASP A 493 -11.08 -9.19 -5.72
N SER A 494 -9.90 -8.65 -5.40
CA SER A 494 -9.71 -7.37 -4.72
C SER A 494 -8.33 -6.80 -5.04
N GLY A 495 -8.16 -5.50 -4.75
CA GLY A 495 -6.86 -4.82 -4.74
C GLY A 495 -6.04 -5.11 -3.47
N HIS A 496 -5.14 -4.18 -3.11
CA HIS A 496 -4.23 -4.33 -1.97
C HIS A 496 -4.95 -4.40 -0.61
N TRP A 497 -5.88 -3.49 -0.34
CA TRP A 497 -6.64 -3.48 0.90
C TRP A 497 -7.90 -2.62 0.72
N PRO A 498 -9.06 -2.98 1.30
CA PRO A 498 -9.32 -4.15 2.13
C PRO A 498 -9.54 -5.45 1.33
N LEU A 499 -9.21 -6.59 1.95
CA LEU A 499 -9.65 -7.92 1.46
C LEU A 499 -11.12 -8.17 1.83
N PRO A 500 -11.83 -9.09 1.13
CA PRO A 500 -13.20 -9.47 1.48
C PRO A 500 -13.33 -9.89 2.95
N ARG A 501 -13.94 -9.02 3.75
CA ARG A 501 -13.86 -9.05 5.22
C ARG A 501 -14.31 -10.36 5.84
N ASN A 502 -15.39 -10.97 5.34
CA ASN A 502 -15.93 -12.20 5.94
C ASN A 502 -15.09 -13.43 5.59
N GLN A 503 -14.56 -13.49 4.37
CA GLN A 503 -13.67 -14.54 3.92
C GLN A 503 -12.34 -14.46 4.66
N MET A 504 -11.76 -13.25 4.77
CA MET A 504 -10.56 -13.00 5.55
C MET A 504 -10.72 -13.47 7.00
N LYS A 505 -11.81 -13.08 7.69
CA LYS A 505 -12.10 -13.53 9.06
C LYS A 505 -12.18 -15.04 9.17
N LYS A 506 -12.93 -15.69 8.27
CA LYS A 506 -13.10 -17.15 8.27
C LYS A 506 -11.75 -17.84 8.14
N GLU A 507 -10.95 -17.46 7.16
CA GLU A 507 -9.65 -18.09 6.90
C GLU A 507 -8.67 -17.85 8.06
N THR A 508 -8.57 -16.61 8.55
CA THR A 508 -7.69 -16.29 9.69
C THR A 508 -8.06 -17.06 10.94
N LEU A 509 -9.33 -17.05 11.35
CA LEU A 509 -9.76 -17.72 12.58
C LEU A 509 -9.63 -19.24 12.45
N SER A 510 -10.01 -19.81 11.30
CA SER A 510 -9.87 -21.26 11.07
C SER A 510 -8.40 -21.70 11.10
N TRP A 511 -7.49 -20.86 10.59
CA TRP A 511 -6.06 -21.15 10.61
C TRP A 511 -5.49 -21.09 12.01
N ILE A 512 -5.80 -20.03 12.77
CA ILE A 512 -5.37 -19.91 14.17
C ILE A 512 -5.94 -21.06 15.02
N ASP A 513 -7.23 -21.38 14.86
CA ASP A 513 -7.88 -22.48 15.58
C ASP A 513 -7.27 -23.85 15.24
N LYS A 514 -6.73 -24.05 14.02
CA LYS A 514 -6.05 -25.30 13.62
C LYS A 514 -4.78 -25.55 14.45
N TYR A 515 -4.05 -24.50 14.82
CA TYR A 515 -2.76 -24.59 15.51
C TYR A 515 -2.81 -24.16 16.99
N SER A 516 -3.98 -23.74 17.47
CA SER A 516 -4.20 -23.56 18.91
C SER A 516 -4.28 -24.93 19.60
N GLU A 517 -3.51 -25.10 20.66
CA GLU A 517 -3.64 -26.23 21.57
C GLU A 517 -4.80 -25.95 22.53
N LYS A 518 -5.84 -26.80 22.51
CA LYS A 518 -7.05 -26.66 23.33
C LYS A 518 -6.91 -27.24 24.73
#